data_AF-A0A537HZT1-F1
#
_entry.id   AF-A0A537HZT1-F1
#
_cell.length_a   1.000
_cell.length_b   1.000
_cell.length_c   1.000
_cell.angle_alpha   90.00
_cell.angle_beta   90.00
_cell.angle_gamma   90.00
#
_symmetry.space_group_name_H-M   'P 1'
#
loop_
_entity.id
_entity.type
_entity.pdbx_description
1 polymer ?
#
loop_
_entity_poly.entity_id
_entity_poly.type
_entity_poly.pdbx_seq_one_letter_code
_entity_poly.pdbx_strand_id
1 'polypeptide(L)'
;MEVNDKLVEKVAHLARLKFDESEKETIKTDLQRMIEFADKLNELNLDGVEPLLHMSEEANVLREDQIKGSISRKEALKNAPEHDDQFFKVPKVIKNPK
;
A
#
# COMPACT_ATOMS: atom_id res chain seq x y z
N MET A 1 -7.11 16.32 -13.05
CA MET A 1 -5.87 16.62 -12.28
C MET A 1 -4.67 16.41 -13.20
N GLU A 2 -3.60 17.22 -13.12
CA GLU A 2 -2.42 17.08 -14.00
C GLU A 2 -1.35 16.16 -13.37
N VAL A 3 -0.94 15.11 -14.09
CA VAL A 3 0.15 14.21 -13.68
C VAL A 3 1.49 14.72 -14.20
N ASN A 4 2.36 15.15 -13.28
CA ASN A 4 3.73 15.58 -13.57
C ASN A 4 4.77 14.70 -12.87
N ASP A 5 6.04 14.86 -13.24
CA ASP A 5 7.13 13.97 -12.78
C ASP A 5 7.30 14.02 -11.26
N LYS A 6 7.15 15.20 -10.66
CA LYS A 6 7.20 15.36 -9.19
C LYS A 6 6.11 14.56 -8.49
N LEU A 7 4.91 14.50 -9.07
CA LEU A 7 3.81 13.70 -8.53
C LEU A 7 4.14 12.21 -8.62
N VAL A 8 4.62 11.75 -9.80
CA VAL A 8 5.00 10.35 -10.01
C VAL A 8 6.09 9.93 -9.03
N GLU A 9 7.14 10.74 -8.86
CA GLU A 9 8.22 10.47 -7.91
C GLU A 9 7.73 10.43 -6.46
N LYS A 10 6.85 11.37 -6.08
CA LYS A 10 6.26 11.40 -4.74
C LYS A 10 5.45 10.13 -4.45
N VAL A 11 4.60 9.73 -5.39
CA VAL A 11 3.75 8.54 -5.26
C VAL A 11 4.61 7.27 -5.24
N ALA A 12 5.61 7.17 -6.12
CA ALA A 12 6.57 6.07 -6.13
C ALA A 12 7.31 5.94 -4.79
N HIS A 13 7.75 7.06 -4.21
CA HIS A 13 8.40 7.06 -2.90
C HIS A 13 7.48 6.57 -1.78
N LEU A 14 6.22 7.00 -1.77
CA LEU A 14 5.21 6.57 -0.80
C LEU A 14 4.90 5.07 -0.93
N ALA A 15 4.86 4.56 -2.16
CA ALA A 15 4.63 3.15 -2.46
C ALA A 15 5.90 2.28 -2.36
N ARG A 16 7.07 2.86 -2.08
CA ARG A 16 8.38 2.18 -2.09
C ARG A 16 8.72 1.51 -3.43
N LEU A 17 8.28 2.13 -4.52
CA LEU A 17 8.58 1.70 -5.89
C LEU A 17 9.75 2.52 -6.45
N LYS A 18 10.58 1.86 -7.27
CA LYS A 18 11.67 2.49 -8.01
C LYS A 18 11.46 2.19 -9.49
N PHE A 19 11.47 3.24 -10.30
CA PHE A 19 11.32 3.17 -11.75
C PHE A 19 12.58 3.67 -12.44
N ASP A 20 12.94 3.07 -13.57
CA ASP A 20 13.88 3.67 -14.50
C ASP A 20 13.23 4.81 -15.32
N GLU A 21 14.04 5.55 -16.08
CA GLU A 21 13.54 6.71 -16.83
C GLU A 21 12.54 6.34 -17.93
N SER A 22 12.65 5.14 -18.51
CA SER A 22 11.71 4.67 -19.53
C SER A 22 10.36 4.24 -18.93
N GLU A 23 10.40 3.61 -17.75
CA GLU A 23 9.23 3.23 -16.96
C GLU A 23 8.49 4.46 -16.42
N LYS A 24 9.21 5.53 -16.05
CA LYS A 24 8.61 6.79 -15.56
C LYS A 24 7.70 7.45 -16.59
N GLU A 25 8.12 7.55 -17.85
CA GLU A 25 7.28 8.15 -18.90
C GLU A 25 6.03 7.30 -19.18
N THR A 26 6.20 5.98 -19.15
CA THR A 26 5.10 5.02 -19.34
C THR A 26 4.07 5.14 -18.21
N ILE A 27 4.52 5.06 -16.96
CA ILE A 27 3.63 5.11 -15.78
C ILE A 27 2.94 6.46 -15.65
N LYS A 28 3.61 7.56 -16.03
CA LYS A 28 3.02 8.90 -16.06
C LYS A 28 1.84 8.96 -17.01
N THR A 29 2.01 8.44 -18.23
CA THR A 29 0.96 8.39 -19.25
C THR A 29 -0.21 7.53 -18.80
N ASP A 30 0.06 6.36 -18.22
CA ASP A 30 -0.98 5.45 -17.75
C ASP A 30 -1.73 6.01 -16.54
N LEU A 31 -1.02 6.62 -15.59
CA LEU A 31 -1.64 7.27 -14.43
C LEU A 31 -2.55 8.43 -14.86
N GLN A 32 -2.13 9.23 -15.84
CA GLN A 32 -2.96 10.30 -16.40
C GLN A 32 -4.28 9.73 -16.96
N ARG A 33 -4.22 8.65 -17.76
CA ARG A 33 -5.41 7.97 -18.29
C ARG A 33 -6.32 7.40 -17.20
N MET A 34 -5.74 6.80 -16.15
CA MET A 34 -6.51 6.25 -15.03
C MET A 34 -7.26 7.34 -14.26
N ILE A 35 -6.62 8.49 -14.04
CA ILE A 35 -7.26 9.65 -13.38
C ILE A 35 -8.37 10.21 -14.26
N GLU A 36 -8.14 10.40 -15.56
CA GLU A 36 -9.17 10.84 -16.50
C GLU A 36 -10.37 9.89 -16.54
N PHE A 37 -10.13 8.59 -16.43
CA PHE A 37 -11.20 7.60 -16.32
C PHE A 37 -11.98 7.74 -15.01
N ALA A 38 -11.29 7.93 -13.88
CA ALA A 38 -11.91 8.14 -12.57
C ALA A 38 -12.69 9.48 -12.51
N ASP A 39 -12.23 10.51 -13.23
CA ASP A 39 -12.86 11.83 -13.29
C ASP A 39 -14.29 11.77 -13.86
N LYS A 40 -14.65 10.71 -14.60
CA LYS A 40 -16.05 10.46 -15.03
C LYS A 40 -17.04 10.34 -13.88
N LEU A 41 -16.58 9.91 -12.70
CA LEU A 41 -17.43 9.84 -11.51
C LEU A 41 -17.91 11.22 -11.04
N ASN A 42 -17.18 12.30 -11.38
CA ASN A 42 -17.57 13.67 -11.04
C ASN A 42 -18.79 14.17 -11.86
N GLU A 43 -19.19 13.46 -12.92
CA GLU A 43 -20.39 13.78 -13.70
C GLU A 43 -21.69 13.41 -12.95
N LEU A 44 -21.59 12.61 -11.89
CA LEU A 44 -22.72 12.14 -11.10
C LEU A 44 -22.96 13.08 -9.91
N ASN A 45 -24.23 13.47 -9.68
CA ASN A 45 -24.60 14.13 -8.44
C ASN A 45 -24.77 13.08 -7.34
N LEU A 46 -23.88 13.13 -6.34
CA LEU A 46 -23.88 12.24 -5.17
C LEU A 46 -24.28 12.98 -3.87
N ASP A 47 -24.87 14.18 -3.98
CA ASP A 47 -25.34 14.94 -2.82
C ASP A 47 -26.35 14.12 -2.01
N GLY A 48 -26.04 13.93 -0.71
CA GLY A 48 -26.87 13.15 0.20
C GLY A 48 -26.75 11.63 0.08
N VAL A 49 -25.83 11.12 -0.76
CA VAL A 49 -25.51 9.70 -0.83
C VAL A 49 -24.38 9.38 0.16
N GLU A 50 -24.69 8.61 1.19
CA GLU A 50 -23.69 8.17 2.17
C GLU A 50 -22.68 7.18 1.55
N PRO A 51 -21.37 7.32 1.82
CA PRO A 51 -20.37 6.37 1.34
C PRO A 51 -20.59 4.95 1.87
N LEU A 52 -20.47 3.96 0.99
CA LEU A 52 -20.52 2.55 1.38
C LEU A 52 -19.16 2.08 1.91
N LEU A 53 -19.07 1.81 3.21
CA LEU A 53 -17.83 1.37 3.87
C LEU A 53 -17.70 -0.15 3.92
N HIS A 54 -18.78 -0.83 4.30
CA HIS A 54 -18.84 -2.28 4.44
C HIS A 54 -20.16 -2.78 3.83
N MET A 55 -20.12 -3.95 3.19
CA MET A 55 -21.32 -4.61 2.68
C MET A 55 -22.13 -5.28 3.80
N SER A 56 -21.51 -5.54 4.95
CA SER A 56 -22.13 -6.15 6.12
C SER A 56 -22.50 -5.10 7.16
N GLU A 57 -23.55 -5.41 7.93
CA GLU A 57 -24.06 -4.56 9.03
C GLU A 57 -23.35 -4.83 10.37
N GLU A 58 -22.26 -5.60 10.35
CA GLU A 58 -21.58 -6.04 11.57
C GLU A 58 -20.88 -4.87 12.25
N ALA A 59 -21.33 -4.56 13.46
CA ALA A 59 -20.71 -3.57 14.33
C ALA A 59 -20.09 -4.27 15.55
N ASN A 60 -18.85 -3.89 15.90
CA ASN A 60 -18.18 -4.33 17.13
C ASN A 60 -18.01 -5.85 17.27
N VAL A 61 -17.51 -6.52 16.22
CA VAL A 61 -17.10 -7.92 16.30
C VAL A 61 -15.83 -8.03 17.15
N LEU A 62 -16.01 -8.22 18.46
CA LEU A 62 -14.90 -8.32 19.42
C LEU A 62 -14.36 -9.75 19.48
N ARG A 63 -13.05 -9.86 19.66
CA ARG A 63 -12.39 -11.12 20.00
C ARG A 63 -12.23 -11.20 21.51
N GLU A 64 -12.63 -12.33 22.09
CA GLU A 64 -12.34 -12.67 23.50
C GLU A 64 -10.85 -12.53 23.83
N ASP A 65 -10.53 -11.95 24.98
CA ASP A 65 -9.15 -11.77 25.43
C ASP A 65 -8.57 -13.05 26.04
N GLN A 66 -8.35 -14.04 25.18
CA GLN A 66 -7.78 -15.32 25.54
C GLN A 66 -6.50 -15.57 24.74
N ILE A 67 -5.50 -16.17 25.38
CA ILE A 67 -4.24 -16.55 24.73
C ILE A 67 -4.53 -17.69 23.75
N LYS A 68 -4.23 -17.45 22.48
CA LYS A 68 -4.19 -18.49 21.45
C LYS A 68 -2.75 -18.92 21.20
N GLY A 69 -2.56 -20.15 20.73
CA GLY A 69 -1.24 -20.66 20.38
C GLY A 69 -0.52 -19.76 19.37
N SER A 70 0.79 -19.61 19.52
CA SER A 70 1.66 -18.97 18.53
C SER A 70 2.33 -20.04 17.66
N ILE A 71 2.61 -19.70 16.41
CA ILE A 71 3.43 -20.55 15.55
C ILE A 71 4.84 -20.70 16.14
N SER A 72 5.51 -21.82 15.87
CA SER A 72 6.90 -21.98 16.27
C SER A 72 7.78 -20.97 15.55
N ARG A 73 8.92 -20.60 16.15
CA ARG A 73 9.89 -19.71 15.51
C ARG A 73 10.35 -20.23 14.14
N LYS A 74 10.56 -21.54 14.04
CA LYS A 74 10.95 -22.21 12.79
C LYS A 74 9.90 -22.01 11.70
N GLU A 75 8.62 -22.10 12.05
CA GLU A 75 7.52 -21.84 11.11
C GLU A 75 7.45 -20.35 10.74
N ALA A 76 7.63 -19.45 11.71
CA ALA A 76 7.63 -18.02 11.48
C ALA A 76 8.75 -17.55 10.52
N LEU A 77 9.95 -18.14 10.64
CA LEU A 77 11.12 -17.78 9.83
C LEU A 77 11.17 -18.52 8.49
N LYS A 78 10.31 -19.51 8.24
CA LYS A 78 10.36 -20.40 7.06
C LYS A 78 10.43 -19.66 5.72
N ASN A 79 9.76 -18.52 5.61
CA ASN A 79 9.67 -17.72 4.38
C ASN A 79 10.50 -16.43 4.44
N ALA A 80 11.32 -16.23 5.49
CA ALA A 80 12.16 -15.05 5.61
C ALA A 80 13.26 -15.08 4.53
N PRO A 81 13.41 -14.04 3.69
CA PRO A 81 14.48 -13.98 2.69
C PRO A 81 15.88 -14.07 3.33
N GLU A 82 16.04 -13.45 4.49
CA GLU A 82 17.25 -13.54 5.30
C GLU A 82 16.88 -13.54 6.79
N HIS A 83 17.48 -14.45 7.54
CA HIS A 83 17.29 -14.56 8.98
C HIS A 83 18.57 -15.12 9.65
N ASP A 84 18.65 -15.01 10.97
CA ASP A 84 19.40 -15.97 11.77
C ASP A 84 18.41 -16.96 12.43
N ASP A 85 18.89 -17.87 13.26
CA ASP A 85 18.03 -18.86 13.94
C ASP A 85 16.98 -18.23 14.88
N GLN A 86 17.04 -16.92 15.10
CA GLN A 86 16.26 -16.17 16.08
C GLN A 86 15.48 -14.98 15.50
N PHE A 87 16.02 -14.27 14.51
CA PHE A 87 15.56 -12.96 14.05
C PHE A 87 15.55 -12.84 12.52
N PHE A 88 14.64 -12.01 12.00
CA PHE A 88 14.68 -11.54 10.61
C PHE A 88 15.83 -10.56 10.44
N LYS A 89 16.63 -10.73 9.38
CA LYS A 89 17.73 -9.81 9.06
C LYS A 89 17.27 -8.79 8.05
N VAL A 90 17.53 -7.52 8.36
CA VAL A 90 17.21 -6.38 7.51
C VAL A 90 18.36 -5.37 7.54
N PRO A 91 18.52 -4.53 6.51
CA PRO A 91 19.45 -3.41 6.55
C PRO A 91 19.18 -2.52 7.76
N LYS A 92 20.25 -2.07 8.42
CA LYS A 92 20.15 -1.23 9.61
C LYS A 92 19.43 0.08 9.28
N VAL A 93 18.35 0.37 10.01
CA VAL A 93 17.60 1.63 9.86
C VAL A 93 18.38 2.76 10.52
N ILE A 94 19.17 3.49 9.73
CA ILE A 94 19.89 4.70 10.15
C ILE A 94 19.25 5.90 9.43
N LYS A 95 19.07 7.03 10.10
CA LYS A 95 18.69 8.28 9.42
C LYS A 95 19.84 8.71 8.51
N ASN A 96 19.67 8.50 7.20
CA ASN A 96 20.60 8.79 6.11
C ASN A 96 22.01 8.16 6.25
N PRO A 97 22.24 6.93 5.74
CA PRO A 97 23.53 6.64 5.15
C PRO A 97 23.60 7.43 3.83
N LYS A 98 24.70 8.17 3.63
CA LYS A 98 25.00 8.84 2.35
C LYS A 98 25.00 7.84 1.19
#